data_AF-A0A024TMS3-F1
#
_entry.id   AF-A0A024TMS3-F1
#
_cell.length_a   1.000
_cell.length_b   1.000
_cell.length_c   1.000
_cell.angle_alpha   90.00
_cell.angle_beta   90.00
_cell.angle_gamma   90.00
#
_symmetry.space_group_name_H-M   'P 1'
#
loop_
_entity.id
_entity.type
_entity.pdbx_description
1 polymer ?
#
loop_
_entity_poly.entity_id
_entity_poly.type
_entity_poly.pdbx_seq_one_letter_code
_entity_poly.pdbx_strand_id
1 'polypeptide(L)'
;MAPTQLDGGRTGRPSIKQIKRMPKKHKNLYHTYEKKLRIINWRKEHSMESAIDTFFPGVAGAKRTTVWKQILRWESQRDHITTACSKARTRDMRTLRKQGTSTTLFKKGAKSEKPLGTPPSVRFEAFS
;
A
#
# COMPACT_ATOMS: atom_id res chain seq x y z
N MET A 1 -15.22 -30.21 -63.13
CA MET A 1 -15.33 -28.81 -62.66
C MET A 1 -15.87 -28.83 -61.24
N ALA A 2 -15.13 -28.31 -60.27
CA ALA A 2 -15.59 -28.13 -58.89
C ALA A 2 -15.24 -26.70 -58.46
N PRO A 3 -16.22 -25.85 -58.09
CA PRO A 3 -15.96 -24.55 -57.52
C PRO A 3 -15.90 -24.67 -55.99
N THR A 4 -14.98 -23.97 -55.34
CA THR A 4 -15.33 -22.98 -54.29
C THR A 4 -14.07 -22.39 -53.69
N GLN A 5 -14.03 -21.06 -53.78
CA GLN A 5 -13.09 -20.19 -53.10
C GLN A 5 -13.24 -20.38 -51.59
N LEU A 6 -12.12 -20.55 -50.88
CA LEU A 6 -12.09 -20.30 -49.44
C LEU A 6 -11.57 -18.88 -49.24
N ASP A 7 -12.49 -18.02 -48.83
CA ASP A 7 -12.25 -16.66 -48.39
C ASP A 7 -11.01 -16.58 -47.50
N GLY A 8 -10.02 -15.80 -47.96
CA GLY A 8 -8.88 -15.38 -47.18
C GLY A 8 -9.33 -14.48 -46.04
N GLY A 9 -9.81 -15.09 -44.96
CA GLY A 9 -10.18 -14.44 -43.72
C GLY A 9 -9.02 -13.57 -43.24
N ARG A 10 -9.25 -12.26 -43.21
CA ARG A 10 -8.33 -11.25 -42.68
C ARG A 10 -7.91 -11.66 -41.27
N THR A 11 -6.72 -12.23 -41.11
CA THR A 11 -6.11 -12.43 -39.81
C THR A 11 -5.89 -11.05 -39.18
N GLY A 12 -6.70 -10.71 -38.19
CA GLY A 12 -6.52 -9.49 -37.40
C GLY A 12 -5.14 -9.46 -36.73
N ARG A 13 -4.69 -8.25 -36.34
CA ARG A 13 -3.39 -8.04 -35.67
C ARG A 13 -3.20 -9.05 -34.52
N PRO A 14 -2.09 -9.80 -34.49
CA PRO A 14 -1.89 -10.85 -33.50
C PRO A 14 -1.98 -10.29 -32.09
N SER A 15 -2.66 -11.04 -31.22
CA SER A 15 -2.91 -10.65 -29.84
C SER A 15 -1.61 -10.61 -29.05
N ILE A 16 -1.19 -9.40 -28.65
CA ILE A 16 -0.11 -9.14 -27.68
C ILE A 16 -0.34 -9.85 -26.33
N LYS A 17 -1.52 -10.45 -26.09
CA LYS A 17 -1.92 -11.04 -24.82
C LYS A 17 -1.21 -12.35 -24.47
N GLN A 18 -0.45 -12.97 -25.39
CA GLN A 18 0.36 -14.16 -25.06
C GLN A 18 1.77 -13.86 -24.54
N ILE A 19 2.16 -12.59 -24.42
CA ILE A 19 3.42 -12.20 -23.78
C ILE A 19 3.24 -12.28 -22.26
N LYS A 20 3.69 -13.38 -21.65
CA LYS A 20 3.75 -13.52 -20.19
C LYS A 20 4.69 -12.44 -19.63
N ARG A 21 4.21 -11.64 -18.68
CA ARG A 21 5.04 -10.63 -18.00
C ARG A 21 6.23 -11.32 -17.34
N MET A 22 7.43 -10.80 -17.59
CA MET A 22 8.64 -11.25 -16.90
C MET A 22 8.49 -11.07 -15.38
N PRO A 23 8.99 -12.01 -14.56
CA PRO A 23 9.00 -11.86 -13.12
C PRO A 23 9.81 -10.62 -12.72
N LYS A 24 9.35 -9.92 -11.68
CA LYS A 24 9.99 -8.68 -11.23
C LYS A 24 11.39 -8.97 -10.68
N LYS A 25 12.42 -8.39 -11.30
CA LYS A 25 13.84 -8.56 -10.91
C LYS A 25 14.15 -8.10 -9.48
N HIS A 26 13.41 -7.10 -8.98
CA HIS A 26 13.66 -6.49 -7.68
C HIS A 26 12.54 -6.77 -6.69
N LYS A 27 12.90 -7.31 -5.53
CA LYS A 27 12.02 -7.39 -4.36
C LYS A 27 12.09 -6.05 -3.62
N ASN A 28 10.93 -5.49 -3.32
CA ASN A 28 10.86 -4.33 -2.44
C ASN A 28 11.15 -4.81 -1.01
N LEU A 29 12.13 -4.19 -0.34
CA LEU A 29 12.35 -4.41 1.09
C LEU A 29 11.34 -3.55 1.87
N TYR A 30 10.69 -4.11 2.89
CA TYR A 30 9.71 -3.38 3.69
C TYR A 30 10.11 -3.39 5.16
N HIS A 31 9.89 -2.26 5.82
CA HIS A 31 10.06 -2.11 7.25
C HIS A 31 8.67 -1.96 7.89
N THR A 32 8.37 -2.83 8.86
CA THR A 32 7.19 -2.71 9.72
C THR A 32 7.30 -1.45 10.59
N TYR A 33 6.17 -0.98 11.12
CA TYR A 33 6.18 0.18 12.02
C TYR A 33 6.97 -0.10 13.30
N GLU A 34 6.88 -1.32 13.83
CA GLU A 34 7.67 -1.77 14.96
C GLU A 34 9.18 -1.71 14.70
N LYS A 35 9.65 -2.24 13.56
CA LYS A 35 11.08 -2.19 13.21
C LYS A 35 11.58 -0.74 13.09
N LYS A 36 10.76 0.16 12.50
CA LYS A 36 11.10 1.58 12.42
C LYS A 36 11.20 2.22 13.80
N LEU A 37 10.23 1.96 14.68
CA LEU A 37 10.20 2.51 16.03
C LEU A 37 11.43 2.07 16.84
N ARG A 38 11.81 0.79 16.73
CA ARG A 38 13.02 0.25 17.36
C ARG A 38 14.28 0.99 16.88
N ILE A 39 14.43 1.21 15.58
CA ILE A 39 15.57 1.93 15.01
C ILE A 39 15.61 3.39 15.50
N ILE A 40 14.48 4.10 15.48
CA ILE A 40 14.40 5.50 15.91
C ILE A 40 14.71 5.65 17.41
N ASN A 41 14.19 4.74 18.24
CA ASN A 41 14.46 4.78 19.68
C ASN A 41 15.94 4.50 19.96
N TRP A 42 16.54 3.50 19.28
CA TRP A 42 17.95 3.18 19.43
C TRP A 42 18.87 4.35 18.99
N ARG A 43 18.49 5.08 17.93
CA ARG A 43 19.21 6.27 17.43
C ARG A 43 19.27 7.42 18.44
N LYS A 44 18.38 7.49 19.45
CA LYS A 44 18.48 8.52 20.49
C LYS A 44 19.76 8.39 21.33
N GLU A 45 20.24 7.17 21.50
CA GLU A 45 21.35 6.83 22.38
C GLU A 45 22.65 6.60 21.60
N HIS A 46 22.58 6.47 20.28
CA HIS A 46 23.69 6.03 19.44
C HIS A 46 23.84 6.86 18.17
N SER A 47 25.03 6.84 17.58
CA SER A 47 25.32 7.52 16.32
C SER A 47 24.56 6.89 15.14
N MET A 48 24.34 7.70 14.10
CA MET A 48 23.63 7.26 12.88
C MET A 48 24.35 6.12 12.16
N GLU A 49 25.68 6.15 12.12
CA GLU A 49 26.49 5.12 11.46
C GLU A 49 26.36 3.76 12.15
N SER A 50 26.42 3.78 13.49
CA SER A 50 26.24 2.58 14.30
C SER A 50 24.84 1.98 14.15
N ALA A 51 23.82 2.82 13.91
CA ALA A 51 22.46 2.36 13.63
C ALA A 51 22.39 1.62 12.28
N ILE A 52 23.09 2.13 11.27
CA ILE A 52 23.14 1.49 9.96
C ILE A 52 23.88 0.16 10.07
N ASP A 53 25.00 0.10 10.77
CA ASP A 53 25.78 -1.13 10.91
C ASP A 53 25.01 -2.22 11.69
N THR A 54 24.26 -1.82 12.72
CA THR A 54 23.48 -2.74 13.55
C THR A 54 22.22 -3.27 12.83
N PHE A 55 21.43 -2.37 12.21
CA PHE A 55 20.11 -2.75 11.66
C PHE A 55 20.14 -3.10 10.17
N PHE A 56 21.20 -2.71 9.46
CA PHE A 56 21.39 -2.89 8.03
C PHE A 56 22.79 -3.41 7.69
N PRO A 57 23.12 -4.66 8.11
CA PRO A 57 24.42 -5.24 7.84
C PRO A 57 24.65 -5.41 6.32
N GLY A 58 25.88 -5.18 5.88
CA GLY A 58 26.28 -5.35 4.46
C GLY A 58 25.82 -4.22 3.52
N VAL A 59 25.29 -3.12 4.06
CA VAL A 59 24.91 -1.95 3.25
C VAL A 59 26.10 -1.01 3.06
N ALA A 60 26.68 -1.03 1.86
CA ALA A 60 27.82 -0.19 1.48
C ALA A 60 27.46 0.83 0.38
N GLY A 61 28.31 1.87 0.23
CA GLY A 61 28.23 2.87 -0.83
C GLY A 61 26.91 3.65 -0.87
N ALA A 62 26.35 3.83 -2.08
CA ALA A 62 25.12 4.61 -2.30
C ALA A 62 23.88 4.06 -1.55
N LYS A 63 23.88 2.78 -1.18
CA LYS A 63 22.78 2.22 -0.38
C LYS A 63 22.86 2.71 1.07
N ARG A 64 24.07 2.98 1.59
CA ARG A 64 24.28 3.50 2.96
C ARG A 64 23.69 4.89 3.11
N THR A 65 23.92 5.76 2.12
CA THR A 65 23.33 7.12 2.11
C THR A 65 21.81 7.10 1.94
N THR A 66 21.27 6.12 1.22
CA THR A 66 19.82 5.93 1.09
C THR A 66 19.20 5.54 2.43
N VAL A 67 19.79 4.58 3.14
CA VAL A 67 19.34 4.18 4.49
C VAL A 67 19.47 5.36 5.47
N TRP A 68 20.56 6.12 5.40
CA TRP A 68 20.76 7.31 6.21
C TRP A 68 19.62 8.33 6.05
N LYS A 69 19.28 8.70 4.80
CA LYS A 69 18.14 9.58 4.51
C LYS A 69 16.81 8.99 4.98
N GLN A 70 16.67 7.68 4.89
CA GLN A 70 15.47 6.97 5.28
C GLN A 70 15.25 7.00 6.80
N ILE A 71 16.30 6.86 7.60
CA ILE A 71 16.24 6.97 9.06
C ILE A 71 15.86 8.39 9.46
N LEU A 72 16.50 9.41 8.87
CA LEU A 72 16.13 10.81 9.10
C LEU A 72 14.67 11.10 8.78
N ARG A 73 14.17 10.58 7.65
CA ARG A 73 12.77 10.71 7.27
C ARG A 73 11.83 10.07 8.31
N TRP A 74 12.22 8.94 8.90
CA TRP A 74 11.42 8.30 9.93
C TRP A 74 11.43 9.06 11.25
N GLU A 75 12.54 9.71 11.60
CA GLU A 75 12.60 10.59 12.78
C GLU A 75 11.62 11.76 12.67
N SER A 76 11.55 12.41 11.50
CA SER A 76 10.55 13.46 11.26
C SER A 76 9.11 12.95 11.36
N GLN A 77 8.88 11.64 11.20
CA GLN A 77 7.56 11.00 11.25
C GLN A 77 7.34 10.21 12.55
N ARG A 78 8.11 10.47 13.61
CA ARG A 78 8.11 9.67 14.84
C ARG A 78 6.74 9.55 15.50
N ASP A 79 5.98 10.65 15.58
CA ASP A 79 4.67 10.64 16.23
C ASP A 79 3.67 9.75 15.49
N HIS A 80 3.67 9.82 14.15
CA HIS A 80 2.86 8.94 13.31
C HIS A 80 3.29 7.48 13.47
N ILE A 81 4.59 7.18 13.46
CA ILE A 81 5.10 5.82 13.63
C ILE A 81 4.71 5.25 15.00
N THR A 82 4.78 6.07 16.05
CA THR A 82 4.40 5.68 17.42
C THR A 82 2.91 5.39 17.50
N THR A 83 2.07 6.30 16.99
CA THR A 83 0.61 6.13 16.93
C THR A 83 0.19 4.89 16.14
N ALA A 84 0.90 4.59 15.04
CA ALA A 84 0.66 3.40 14.24
C ALA A 84 1.10 2.11 14.96
N CYS A 85 2.16 2.17 15.76
CA CYS A 85 2.67 1.03 16.52
C CYS A 85 1.76 0.68 17.71
N SER A 86 1.11 1.67 18.34
CA SER A 86 0.15 1.44 19.44
C SER A 86 -1.10 0.66 18.99
N LYS A 87 -1.41 0.63 17.69
CA LYS A 87 -2.55 -0.10 17.14
C LYS A 87 -2.13 -1.52 16.76
N ALA A 88 -2.67 -2.53 17.44
CA ALA A 88 -2.37 -3.95 17.18
C ALA A 88 -2.54 -4.33 15.69
N ARG A 89 -3.56 -3.78 15.03
CA ARG A 89 -3.84 -4.03 13.60
C ARG A 89 -2.78 -3.44 12.64
N THR A 90 -2.09 -2.38 13.04
CA THR A 90 -1.21 -1.59 12.16
C THR A 90 0.27 -1.81 12.49
N ARG A 91 0.60 -2.28 13.69
CA ARG A 91 1.98 -2.55 14.15
C ARG A 91 2.78 -3.36 13.13
N ASP A 92 2.20 -4.47 12.67
CA ASP A 92 2.85 -5.44 11.79
C ASP A 92 2.59 -5.14 10.30
N MET A 93 1.84 -4.07 10.00
CA MET A 93 1.57 -3.68 8.62
C MET A 93 2.85 -3.21 7.93
N ARG A 94 3.09 -3.80 6.76
CA ARG A 94 4.08 -3.32 5.80
C ARG A 94 3.55 -2.03 5.18
N THR A 95 4.42 -1.08 4.88
CA THR A 95 4.05 0.22 4.28
C THR A 95 3.43 0.14 2.86
N LEU A 96 3.00 -1.04 2.40
CA LEU A 96 2.28 -1.22 1.15
C LEU A 96 0.80 -1.49 1.38
N ARG A 97 -0.01 -0.95 0.47
CA ARG A 97 -1.40 -1.34 0.31
C ARG A 97 -1.47 -2.76 -0.27
N LYS A 98 -2.44 -3.55 0.18
CA LYS A 98 -2.78 -4.83 -0.46
C LYS A 98 -3.14 -4.55 -1.92
N GLN A 99 -2.58 -5.30 -2.86
CA GLN A 99 -2.97 -5.17 -4.28
C GLN A 99 -4.48 -5.44 -4.41
N GLY A 100 -5.21 -4.57 -5.12
CA GLY A 100 -6.65 -4.73 -5.39
C GLY A 100 -7.59 -3.69 -4.77
N THR A 101 -7.13 -2.81 -3.86
CA THR A 101 -7.96 -1.69 -3.37
C THR A 101 -7.90 -0.51 -4.33
N SER A 102 -8.75 -0.53 -5.37
CA SER A 102 -9.07 0.67 -6.16
C SER A 102 -10.18 1.43 -5.46
N THR A 103 -9.88 2.57 -4.86
CA THR A 103 -10.91 3.48 -4.35
C THR A 103 -11.34 4.38 -5.51
N THR A 104 -12.48 4.08 -6.12
CA THR A 104 -13.12 4.99 -7.09
C THR A 104 -13.63 6.20 -6.31
N LEU A 105 -13.09 7.38 -6.59
CA LEU A 105 -13.60 8.64 -6.08
C LEU A 105 -14.92 8.93 -6.80
N PHE A 106 -16.06 8.66 -6.16
CA PHE A 106 -17.34 9.14 -6.68
C PHE A 106 -17.32 10.67 -6.65
N LYS A 107 -17.59 11.33 -7.78
CA LYS A 107 -17.77 12.79 -7.81
C LYS A 107 -18.91 13.14 -6.86
N LYS A 108 -18.67 14.03 -5.88
CA LYS A 108 -19.75 14.67 -5.12
C LYS A 108 -20.61 15.48 -6.10
N GLY A 109 -21.76 14.94 -6.48
CA GLY A 109 -22.62 15.61 -7.46
C GLY A 109 -23.86 14.81 -7.83
N ALA A 110 -24.71 14.52 -6.85
CA ALA A 110 -26.15 14.28 -7.08
C ALA A 110 -26.89 14.53 -5.77
N LYS A 111 -27.42 15.75 -5.61
CA LYS A 111 -28.55 15.98 -4.70
C LYS A 111 -29.71 15.14 -5.25
N SER A 112 -30.33 14.31 -4.42
CA SER A 112 -31.69 13.85 -4.64
C SER A 112 -32.44 13.94 -3.33
N GLU A 113 -33.37 14.89 -3.27
CA GLU A 113 -34.47 14.92 -2.29
C GLU A 113 -35.58 13.99 -2.86
N LYS A 114 -35.94 12.92 -2.12
CA LYS A 114 -37.21 12.67 -1.35
C LYS A 114 -38.45 12.36 -2.24
N PRO A 115 -39.46 11.55 -1.81
CA PRO A 115 -39.97 11.43 -0.43
C PRO A 115 -40.56 10.06 0.04
N LEU A 116 -40.98 10.07 1.32
CA LEU A 116 -42.03 9.30 1.99
C LEU A 116 -41.93 7.76 2.09
N GLY A 117 -41.40 7.30 3.22
CA GLY A 117 -41.64 5.96 3.77
C GLY A 117 -41.69 6.06 5.30
N THR A 118 -42.84 5.74 5.87
CA THR A 118 -43.26 5.87 7.27
C THR A 118 -42.23 5.39 8.31
N PRO A 119 -42.06 6.09 9.46
CA PRO A 119 -41.19 5.62 10.54
C PRO A 119 -41.83 4.42 11.28
N PRO A 120 -41.10 3.32 11.54
CA PRO A 120 -41.55 2.36 12.54
C PRO A 120 -41.42 2.99 13.93
N SER A 121 -42.56 3.10 14.60
CA SER A 121 -42.70 3.40 16.02
C SER A 121 -41.82 2.45 16.85
N VAL A 122 -40.85 3.01 17.56
CA VAL A 122 -40.17 2.33 18.67
C VAL A 122 -40.26 3.23 19.90
N ARG A 123 -41.23 2.86 20.75
CA ARG A 123 -41.48 3.37 22.09
C ARG A 123 -40.30 3.00 22.99
N PHE A 124 -39.46 3.97 23.34
CA PHE A 124 -38.50 3.80 24.43
C PHE A 124 -39.16 4.25 25.72
N GLU A 125 -39.51 3.29 26.56
CA GLU A 125 -39.91 3.56 27.93
C GLU A 125 -38.70 4.02 28.74
N ALA A 126 -38.91 5.06 29.53
CA ALA A 126 -37.95 5.60 30.48
C ALA A 126 -37.68 4.55 31.57
N PHE A 127 -36.40 4.23 31.78
CA PHE A 127 -35.98 3.51 32.98
C PHE A 127 -35.61 4.52 34.06
N SER A 128 -36.09 4.21 35.26
CA SER A 128 -36.16 5.02 36.48
C SER A 128 -34.82 5.50 37.03
#